data_AF-A0A849DWS6-F1
#
_entry.id   AF-A0A849DWS6-F1
#
_cell.length_a   1.000
_cell.length_b   1.000
_cell.length_c   1.000
_cell.angle_alpha   90.00
_cell.angle_beta   90.00
_cell.angle_gamma   90.00
#
_symmetry.space_group_name_H-M   'P 1'
#
loop_
_entity.id
_entity.type
_entity.pdbx_description
1 polymer ?
#
loop_
_entity_poly.entity_id
_entity_poly.type
_entity_poly.pdbx_seq_one_letter_code
_entity_poly.pdbx_strand_id
1 'polypeptide(L)'
;FSHVICCDAGAPFRVARKTRKNWVSQFKRMTDIMVDQQRALRKRILIERYIDGKFGGTYFGLGTEIANYGFDDSMTADSAASAKLQTLRTRLNKFTPEEQGRLMNWGYALADTALRRHASDLLTDELNRRGRWIVPEYKP
;
A
#
# COMPACT_ATOMS: atom_id res chain seq x y z
N PHE A 1 14.70 8.17 -16.15
CA PHE A 1 14.80 7.21 -15.03
C PHE A 1 14.62 5.80 -15.60
N SER A 2 15.46 4.84 -15.22
CA SER A 2 15.33 3.44 -15.66
C SER A 2 14.28 2.68 -14.85
N HIS A 3 14.19 2.95 -13.55
CA HIS A 3 13.26 2.33 -12.62
C HIS A 3 12.47 3.37 -11.83
N VAL A 4 11.19 3.09 -11.57
CA VAL A 4 10.32 3.92 -10.73
C VAL A 4 9.68 3.04 -9.67
N ILE A 5 9.96 3.30 -8.40
CA ILE A 5 9.34 2.62 -7.27
C ILE A 5 8.37 3.61 -6.60
N CYS A 6 7.11 3.21 -6.43
CA CYS A 6 6.09 4.08 -5.84
C CYS A 6 5.36 3.37 -4.70
N CYS A 7 5.34 4.00 -3.53
CA CYS A 7 4.54 3.55 -2.39
C CYS A 7 3.35 4.48 -2.17
N ASP A 8 2.15 3.91 -2.09
CA ASP A 8 0.99 4.62 -1.57
C ASP A 8 0.80 4.28 -0.09
N ALA A 9 0.97 5.27 0.79
CA ALA A 9 0.89 5.17 2.25
C ALA A 9 -0.51 4.83 2.81
N GLY A 10 -1.36 4.17 2.02
CA GLY A 10 -2.69 3.73 2.39
C GLY A 10 -3.71 4.86 2.38
N ALA A 11 -4.38 5.08 1.24
CA ALA A 11 -5.67 5.74 1.28
C ALA A 11 -6.61 5.28 0.16
N PRO A 12 -7.57 4.41 0.46
CA PRO A 12 -8.94 4.57 0.01
C PRO A 12 -9.68 5.40 1.07
N PHE A 13 -9.83 6.71 0.87
CA PHE A 13 -10.67 7.53 1.74
C PHE A 13 -12.14 7.16 1.49
N ARG A 14 -12.64 6.09 2.12
CA ARG A 14 -14.07 5.79 2.07
C ARG A 14 -14.83 6.90 2.78
N VAL A 15 -15.51 7.74 2.01
CA VAL A 15 -16.33 8.86 2.48
C VAL A 15 -17.28 8.34 3.55
N ALA A 16 -17.10 8.79 4.79
CA ALA A 16 -17.95 8.40 5.89
C ALA A 16 -19.34 9.02 5.68
N ARG A 17 -20.36 8.18 5.50
CA ARG A 17 -21.78 8.57 5.43
C ARG A 17 -22.27 8.99 6.82
N LYS A 18 -21.80 10.11 7.35
CA LYS A 18 -22.45 10.80 8.47
C LYS A 18 -22.92 12.17 7.98
N THR A 19 -24.21 12.24 7.69
CA THR A 19 -24.95 13.45 7.32
C THR A 19 -24.88 14.46 8.47
N ARG A 20 -24.08 15.51 8.29
CA ARG A 20 -24.27 16.79 8.99
C ARG A 20 -24.26 17.90 7.96
N LYS A 21 -25.28 18.76 8.02
CA LYS A 21 -25.64 19.79 7.03
C LYS A 21 -24.65 20.97 7.01
N ASN A 22 -23.37 20.74 6.77
CA ASN A 22 -22.35 21.81 6.77
C ASN A 22 -21.72 21.93 5.37
N TRP A 23 -21.84 23.09 4.73
CA TRP A 23 -21.27 23.40 3.39
C TRP A 23 -19.77 23.06 3.26
N VAL A 24 -18.98 23.30 4.31
CA VAL A 24 -17.55 22.95 4.38
C VAL A 24 -17.29 21.44 4.25
N SER A 25 -18.21 20.61 4.75
CA SER A 25 -18.10 19.15 4.64
C SER A 25 -18.41 18.64 3.23
N GLN A 26 -19.23 19.36 2.46
CA GLN A 26 -19.51 19.05 1.06
C GLN A 26 -18.35 19.49 0.15
N PHE A 27 -17.71 20.63 0.44
CA PHE A 27 -16.49 21.05 -0.27
C PHE A 27 -15.34 20.07 0.00
N LYS A 28 -15.14 19.67 1.26
CA LYS A 28 -14.16 18.63 1.61
C LYS A 28 -14.44 17.33 0.84
N ARG A 29 -15.70 16.92 0.74
CA ARG A 29 -16.10 15.72 -0.03
C ARG A 29 -15.81 15.85 -1.52
N MET A 30 -16.04 17.02 -2.13
CA MET A 30 -15.70 17.26 -3.52
C MET A 30 -14.19 17.16 -3.74
N THR A 31 -13.39 17.84 -2.90
CA THR A 31 -11.93 17.77 -2.95
C THR A 31 -11.42 16.35 -2.72
N ASP A 32 -11.98 15.62 -1.75
CA ASP A 32 -11.62 14.22 -1.46
C ASP A 32 -11.92 13.32 -2.67
N ILE A 33 -13.10 13.45 -3.31
CA ILE A 33 -13.45 12.70 -4.52
C ILE A 33 -12.51 13.05 -5.69
N MET A 34 -12.20 14.34 -5.88
CA MET A 34 -11.30 14.78 -6.95
C MET A 34 -9.87 14.28 -6.72
N VAL A 35 -9.38 14.27 -5.48
CA VAL A 35 -8.06 13.73 -5.11
C VAL A 35 -8.01 12.22 -5.31
N ASP A 36 -9.05 11.49 -4.90
CA ASP A 36 -9.15 10.04 -5.11
C ASP A 36 -9.18 9.69 -6.60
N GLN A 37 -9.92 10.44 -7.42
CA GLN A 37 -9.98 10.21 -8.87
C GLN A 37 -8.65 10.55 -9.56
N GLN A 38 -7.98 11.63 -9.17
CA GLN A 38 -6.66 11.96 -9.71
C GLN A 38 -5.60 10.94 -9.30
N ARG A 39 -5.66 10.42 -8.06
CA ARG A 39 -4.77 9.36 -7.59
C ARG A 39 -5.00 8.06 -8.33
N ALA A 40 -6.26 7.67 -8.55
CA ALA A 40 -6.60 6.48 -9.33
C ALA A 40 -6.10 6.57 -10.77
N LEU A 41 -6.27 7.73 -11.42
CA LEU A 41 -5.77 7.95 -12.78
C LEU A 41 -4.24 7.91 -12.82
N ARG A 42 -3.54 8.57 -11.88
CA ARG A 42 -2.07 8.54 -11.81
C ARG A 42 -1.53 7.14 -11.55
N LYS A 43 -2.18 6.38 -10.66
CA LYS A 43 -1.85 4.97 -10.42
C LYS A 43 -2.04 4.15 -11.69
N ARG A 44 -3.18 4.30 -12.39
CA ARG A 44 -3.45 3.59 -13.64
C ARG A 44 -2.39 3.89 -14.70
N ILE A 45 -2.08 5.17 -14.92
CA ILE A 45 -1.03 5.59 -15.85
C ILE A 45 0.31 4.96 -15.43
N LEU A 46 0.66 4.99 -14.15
CA LEU A 46 1.91 4.41 -13.66
C LEU A 46 1.98 2.90 -13.94
N ILE A 47 0.91 2.15 -13.66
CA ILE A 47 0.82 0.71 -13.93
C ILE A 47 0.89 0.42 -15.43
N GLU A 48 0.16 1.19 -16.27
CA GLU A 48 0.23 1.07 -17.73
C GLU A 48 1.67 1.28 -18.23
N ARG A 49 2.42 2.22 -17.65
CA ARG A 49 3.82 2.46 -18.03
C ARG A 49 4.77 1.31 -17.63
N TYR A 50 4.48 0.61 -16.54
CA TYR A 50 5.21 -0.62 -16.18
C TYR A 50 4.89 -1.75 -17.15
N ILE A 51 3.62 -1.94 -17.51
CA ILE A 51 3.18 -2.98 -18.46
C ILE A 51 3.75 -2.73 -19.86
N ASP A 52 3.75 -1.48 -20.31
CA ASP A 52 4.35 -1.06 -21.59
C ASP A 52 5.89 -1.16 -21.61
N GLY A 53 6.53 -1.51 -20.48
CA GLY A 53 7.99 -1.61 -20.36
C GLY A 53 8.72 -0.27 -20.49
N LYS A 54 8.02 0.87 -20.38
CA LYS A 54 8.65 2.20 -20.52
C LYS A 54 9.62 2.51 -19.40
N PHE A 55 9.34 1.98 -18.20
CA PHE A 55 10.25 1.98 -17.05
C PHE A 55 10.06 0.66 -16.31
N GLY A 56 11.13 0.11 -15.72
CA GLY A 56 11.00 -0.97 -14.74
C GLY A 56 10.51 -0.46 -13.39
N GLY A 57 10.25 -1.36 -12.45
CA GLY A 57 9.93 -1.01 -11.06
C GLY A 57 8.60 -1.59 -10.58
N THR A 58 8.08 -1.03 -9.50
CA THR A 58 6.94 -1.62 -8.80
C THR A 58 6.11 -0.57 -8.05
N TYR A 59 4.86 -0.92 -7.80
CA TYR A 59 3.94 -0.16 -6.97
C TYR A 59 3.48 -0.99 -5.77
N PHE A 60 3.54 -0.43 -4.57
CA PHE A 60 2.97 -1.05 -3.38
C PHE A 60 2.24 -0.07 -2.49
N GLY A 61 1.33 -0.58 -1.68
CA GLY A 61 0.58 0.27 -0.77
C GLY A 61 -0.26 -0.53 0.20
N LEU A 62 -0.52 0.05 1.36
CA LEU A 62 -1.14 -0.65 2.50
C LEU A 62 -2.53 -1.21 2.21
N GLY A 63 -3.24 -0.64 1.23
CA GLY A 63 -4.56 -1.07 0.78
C GLY A 63 -4.55 -2.12 -0.34
N THR A 64 -3.40 -2.70 -0.66
CA THR A 64 -3.26 -3.76 -1.67
C THR A 64 -3.20 -5.11 -0.95
N GLU A 65 -3.97 -6.09 -1.42
CA GLU A 65 -3.84 -7.49 -1.00
C GLU A 65 -2.54 -8.10 -1.51
N ILE A 66 -1.83 -8.85 -0.67
CA ILE A 66 -0.52 -9.39 -1.05
C ILE A 66 -0.63 -10.45 -2.15
N ALA A 67 -1.76 -11.17 -2.20
CA ALA A 67 -2.07 -12.13 -3.25
C ALA A 67 -2.16 -11.48 -4.65
N ASN A 68 -2.49 -10.19 -4.74
CA ASN A 68 -2.60 -9.50 -6.03
C ASN A 68 -1.26 -9.36 -6.76
N TYR A 69 -0.13 -9.55 -6.07
CA TYR A 69 1.19 -9.59 -6.72
C TYR A 69 1.45 -10.91 -7.46
N GLY A 70 0.71 -11.98 -7.15
CA GLY A 70 0.91 -13.30 -7.77
C GLY A 70 2.34 -13.82 -7.59
N PHE A 71 2.85 -13.71 -6.36
CA PHE A 71 4.19 -14.16 -5.99
C PHE A 71 4.10 -15.21 -4.88
N ASP A 72 4.58 -16.43 -5.16
CA ASP A 72 4.38 -17.57 -4.26
C ASP A 72 5.28 -17.54 -3.02
N ASP A 73 6.45 -16.91 -3.10
CA ASP A 73 7.42 -16.82 -1.99
C ASP A 73 7.29 -15.50 -1.20
N SER A 74 6.08 -14.98 -1.08
CA SER A 74 5.78 -13.81 -0.25
C SER A 74 6.05 -14.07 1.23
N MET A 75 6.39 -13.01 1.97
CA MET A 75 6.65 -13.10 3.41
C MET A 75 5.44 -13.61 4.21
N THR A 76 4.22 -13.31 3.76
CA THR A 76 2.96 -13.68 4.41
C THR A 76 1.86 -13.87 3.35
N ALA A 77 0.74 -14.44 3.78
CA ALA A 77 -0.51 -14.45 3.02
C ALA A 77 -1.49 -13.40 3.57
N ASP A 78 -2.54 -13.10 2.80
CA ASP A 78 -3.63 -12.25 3.24
C ASP A 78 -4.40 -12.92 4.40
N SER A 79 -4.73 -12.15 5.43
CA SER A 79 -5.43 -12.60 6.62
C SER A 79 -6.52 -11.61 7.03
N ALA A 80 -7.42 -12.03 7.92
CA ALA A 80 -8.41 -11.11 8.48
C ALA A 80 -7.76 -9.92 9.23
N ALA A 81 -6.52 -10.10 9.73
CA ALA A 81 -5.74 -9.03 10.33
C ALA A 81 -5.20 -8.06 9.27
N SER A 82 -4.64 -8.56 8.16
CA SER A 82 -4.18 -7.69 7.06
C SER A 82 -5.33 -6.92 6.42
N ALA A 83 -6.50 -7.54 6.25
CA ALA A 83 -7.71 -6.87 5.77
C ALA A 83 -8.13 -5.72 6.69
N LYS A 84 -8.00 -5.87 8.02
CA LYS A 84 -8.25 -4.78 8.97
C LYS A 84 -7.23 -3.65 8.80
N LEU A 85 -5.96 -3.97 8.58
CA LEU A 85 -4.88 -2.98 8.34
C LEU A 85 -5.14 -2.17 7.07
N GLN A 86 -5.66 -2.79 6.00
CA GLN A 86 -6.06 -2.07 4.77
C GLN A 86 -7.17 -1.02 5.02
N THR A 87 -8.00 -1.25 6.05
CA THR A 87 -9.09 -0.34 6.43
C THR A 87 -8.70 0.65 7.54
N LEU A 88 -7.49 0.54 8.10
CA LEU A 88 -6.97 1.51 9.06
C LEU A 88 -6.75 2.83 8.32
N ARG A 89 -7.80 3.65 8.33
CA ARG A 89 -7.73 5.05 7.92
C ARG A 89 -6.56 5.67 8.69
N THR A 90 -5.85 6.58 8.03
CA THR A 90 -5.00 7.61 8.64
C THR A 90 -5.84 8.51 9.55
N ARG A 91 -6.43 7.92 10.59
CA ARG A 91 -7.10 8.65 11.65
C ARG A 91 -5.99 9.33 12.43
N LEU A 92 -6.19 10.62 12.68
CA LEU A 92 -5.38 11.47 13.54
C LEU A 92 -5.52 11.05 15.03
N ASN A 93 -5.56 9.74 15.30
CA ASN A 93 -5.58 9.16 16.63
C ASN A 93 -4.20 8.56 16.88
N LYS A 94 -3.70 8.63 18.11
CA LYS A 94 -2.46 7.95 18.48
C LYS A 94 -2.61 6.45 18.21
N PHE A 95 -1.76 5.91 17.34
CA PHE A 95 -1.62 4.48 17.17
C PHE A 95 -1.00 3.88 18.43
N THR A 96 -1.55 2.76 18.88
CA THR A 96 -0.91 1.91 19.89
C THR A 96 0.39 1.31 19.35
N PRO A 97 1.35 0.92 20.22
CA PRO A 97 2.58 0.27 19.77
C PRO A 97 2.33 -0.99 18.93
N GLU A 98 1.30 -1.76 19.27
CA GLU A 98 0.87 -2.94 18.51
C GLU A 98 0.38 -2.57 17.11
N GLU A 99 -0.48 -1.56 16.96
CA GLU A 99 -0.96 -1.12 15.65
C GLU A 99 0.18 -0.59 14.78
N GLN A 100 1.12 0.16 15.36
CA GLN A 100 2.30 0.65 14.64
C GLN A 100 3.18 -0.52 14.17
N GLY A 101 3.44 -1.49 15.06
CA GLY A 101 4.23 -2.68 14.74
C GLY A 101 3.61 -3.50 13.61
N ARG A 102 2.31 -3.76 13.69
CA ARG A 102 1.58 -4.49 12.64
C ARG A 102 1.55 -3.73 11.32
N LEU A 103 1.39 -2.40 11.36
CA LEU A 103 1.40 -1.57 10.15
C LEU A 103 2.77 -1.55 9.47
N MET A 104 3.85 -1.43 10.25
CA MET A 104 5.22 -1.51 9.74
C MET A 104 5.51 -2.89 9.12
N ASN A 105 5.16 -3.97 9.82
CA ASN A 105 5.32 -5.33 9.30
C ASN A 105 4.54 -5.55 8.00
N TRP A 106 3.30 -5.06 7.93
CA TRP A 106 2.47 -5.18 6.73
C TRP A 106 3.02 -4.39 5.55
N GLY A 107 3.39 -3.12 5.76
CA GLY A 107 4.02 -2.30 4.74
C GLY A 107 5.32 -2.91 4.23
N TYR A 108 6.11 -3.51 5.12
CA TYR A 108 7.35 -4.20 4.76
C TYR A 108 7.09 -5.47 3.94
N ALA A 109 6.12 -6.30 4.33
CA ALA A 109 5.78 -7.52 3.58
C ALA A 109 5.29 -7.22 2.15
N LEU A 110 4.50 -6.14 1.99
CA LEU A 110 4.06 -5.66 0.69
C LEU A 110 5.22 -5.16 -0.16
N ALA A 111 6.14 -4.38 0.43
CA ALA A 111 7.32 -3.87 -0.26
C ALA A 111 8.25 -5.02 -0.70
N ASP A 112 8.54 -5.98 0.19
CA ASP A 112 9.36 -7.18 -0.10
C ASP A 112 8.77 -7.95 -1.28
N THR A 113 7.49 -8.27 -1.21
CA THR A 113 6.77 -9.01 -2.26
C THR A 113 6.80 -8.25 -3.59
N ALA A 114 6.46 -6.96 -3.56
CA ALA A 114 6.35 -6.14 -4.77
C ALA A 114 7.72 -5.95 -5.46
N LEU A 115 8.79 -5.79 -4.68
CA LEU A 115 10.16 -5.68 -5.20
C LEU A 115 10.65 -7.01 -5.76
N ARG A 116 10.51 -8.11 -5.02
CA ARG A 116 10.96 -9.43 -5.47
C ARG A 116 10.19 -9.94 -6.69
N ARG A 117 8.94 -9.53 -6.86
CA ARG A 117 8.11 -9.91 -8.01
C ARG A 117 8.39 -9.10 -9.29
N HIS A 118 8.58 -7.79 -9.17
CA HIS A 118 8.54 -6.87 -10.31
C HIS A 118 9.83 -6.06 -10.53
N ALA A 119 10.74 -6.04 -9.54
CA ALA A 119 11.98 -5.28 -9.57
C ALA A 119 13.13 -6.09 -8.94
N SER A 120 13.15 -7.41 -9.16
CA SER A 120 14.16 -8.32 -8.60
C SER A 120 15.56 -8.02 -9.09
N ASP A 121 15.68 -7.40 -10.26
CA ASP A 121 16.92 -6.92 -10.87
C ASP A 121 17.58 -5.79 -10.07
N LEU A 122 16.82 -5.07 -9.22
CA LEU A 122 17.34 -4.08 -8.30
C LEU A 122 17.84 -4.69 -6.98
N LEU A 123 17.53 -5.95 -6.70
CA LEU A 123 17.92 -6.63 -5.47
C LEU A 123 19.26 -7.33 -5.66
N THR A 124 20.20 -7.07 -4.76
CA THR A 124 21.41 -7.89 -4.65
C THR A 124 21.06 -9.29 -4.15
N ASP A 125 21.92 -10.29 -4.38
CA ASP A 125 21.69 -11.67 -3.95
C ASP A 125 21.43 -11.81 -2.43
N GLU A 126 21.95 -10.87 -1.62
CA GLU A 126 21.67 -10.80 -0.18
C GLU A 126 20.25 -10.31 0.12
N LEU A 127 19.74 -9.34 -0.67
CA LEU A 127 18.42 -8.73 -0.51
C LEU A 127 17.32 -9.50 -1.25
N ASN A 128 17.67 -10.38 -2.19
CA ASN A 128 16.72 -11.26 -2.89
C ASN A 128 16.30 -12.49 -2.06
N ARG A 129 16.57 -12.47 -0.75
CA ARG A 129 16.10 -13.48 0.19
C ARG A 129 14.79 -13.03 0.80
N ARG A 130 13.97 -13.99 1.24
CA ARG A 130 12.73 -13.70 1.97
C ARG A 130 13.03 -12.79 3.17
N GLY A 131 12.35 -11.64 3.21
CA GLY A 131 12.54 -10.64 4.26
C GLY A 131 12.23 -11.16 5.68
N ARG A 132 12.73 -10.45 6.67
CA ARG A 132 12.50 -10.74 8.10
C ARG A 132 11.61 -9.67 8.73
N TRP A 133 10.81 -10.05 9.72
CA TRP A 133 9.92 -9.13 10.42
C TRP A 133 10.71 -8.05 11.16
N ILE A 134 10.38 -6.78 10.90
CA ILE A 134 10.99 -5.63 11.58
C ILE A 134 10.61 -5.63 13.06
N VAL A 135 9.35 -5.96 13.37
CA VAL A 135 8.86 -6.10 14.74
C VAL A 135 8.34 -7.52 14.97
N PRO A 136 9.20 -8.47 15.37
CA PRO A 136 8.85 -9.89 15.47
C PRO A 136 7.71 -10.20 16.44
N GLU A 137 7.47 -9.31 17.40
CA GLU A 137 6.41 -9.41 18.42
C GLU A 137 5.00 -9.30 17.82
N TYR A 138 4.85 -8.61 16.68
CA TYR A 138 3.55 -8.28 16.08
C TYR A 138 3.40 -8.85 14.67
N LYS A 139 3.72 -10.13 14.49
CA LYS A 139 3.46 -10.83 13.22
C LYS A 139 1.96 -10.78 12.88
N PRO A 140 1.59 -10.53 11.61
CA PRO A 140 0.21 -10.41 11.18
C PRO A 140 -0.56 -11.74 11.16
#